data_AF-A0A4P6GZT4-F1
#
_entry.id   AF-A0A4P6GZT4-F1
#
_cell.length_a   1.000
_cell.length_b   1.000
_cell.length_c   1.000
_cell.angle_alpha   90.00
_cell.angle_beta   90.00
_cell.angle_gamma   90.00
#
_symmetry.space_group_name_H-M   'P 1'
#
loop_
_entity.id
_entity.type
_entity.pdbx_description
1 polymer ?
#
loop_
_entity_poly.entity_id
_entity_poly.type
_entity_poly.pdbx_seq_one_letter_code
_entity_poly.pdbx_strand_id
1 'polypeptide(L)'
;MTQSTRRKSVPAPRTARQEAAPASRDGRRIQVRRSGVHGKGVFALRPLAKGETLIEYTGEVIDWPEALRRHPHDPTDPHHTFYFSIDEDHVIDAKVGGNAARWINHACAPNCEADESDGRVFIKTLRAVKAGEELFYDYGLVIDERYTPKLKKQYECRCGHKACRGTMLAPKR
;
A
#
# COMPACT_ATOMS: atom_id res chain seq x y z
N MET A 1 -50.24 9.81 -55.03
CA MET A 1 -50.05 9.54 -53.58
C MET A 1 -48.98 8.48 -53.44
N THR A 2 -47.81 8.81 -52.88
CA THR A 2 -47.01 7.95 -51.98
C THR A 2 -45.79 8.73 -51.50
N GLN A 3 -45.65 8.77 -50.18
CA GLN A 3 -44.89 9.72 -49.39
C GLN A 3 -43.38 9.43 -49.40
N SER A 4 -42.58 10.51 -49.45
CA SER A 4 -41.15 10.49 -49.13
C SER A 4 -40.97 10.40 -47.61
N THR A 5 -40.43 9.28 -47.12
CA THR A 5 -40.16 9.07 -45.70
C THR A 5 -38.85 9.75 -45.30
N ARG A 6 -38.93 10.90 -44.62
CA ARG A 6 -37.79 11.51 -43.91
C ARG A 6 -37.37 10.62 -42.74
N ARG A 7 -36.12 10.15 -42.74
CA ARG A 7 -35.48 9.55 -41.55
C ARG A 7 -35.26 10.63 -40.50
N LYS A 8 -35.81 10.46 -39.30
CA LYS A 8 -35.53 11.30 -38.13
C LYS A 8 -34.17 10.89 -37.54
N SER A 9 -33.24 11.83 -37.44
CA SER A 9 -31.98 11.66 -36.71
C SER A 9 -32.24 11.68 -35.20
N VAL A 10 -31.70 10.70 -34.48
CA VAL A 10 -31.71 10.64 -33.01
C VAL A 10 -30.47 11.36 -32.49
N PRO A 11 -30.56 12.26 -31.50
CA PRO A 11 -29.39 12.92 -30.94
C PRO A 11 -28.62 11.95 -30.03
N ALA A 12 -27.28 12.02 -30.09
CA ALA A 12 -26.38 11.23 -29.25
C ALA A 12 -26.50 11.62 -27.76
N PRO A 13 -26.32 10.67 -26.82
CA PRO A 13 -26.37 10.97 -25.40
C PRO A 13 -25.18 11.85 -25.00
N ARG A 14 -25.47 12.95 -24.29
CA ARG A 14 -24.47 13.82 -23.69
C ARG A 14 -23.72 13.04 -22.60
N THR A 15 -22.42 12.85 -22.78
CA THR A 15 -21.54 12.36 -21.72
C THR A 15 -21.56 13.35 -20.56
N ALA A 16 -22.11 12.92 -19.42
CA ALA A 16 -22.02 13.67 -18.18
C ALA A 16 -20.54 13.79 -17.81
N ARG A 17 -20.03 15.02 -17.77
CA ARG A 17 -18.71 15.31 -17.20
C ARG A 17 -18.80 14.92 -15.72
N GLN A 18 -18.04 13.89 -15.32
CA GLN A 18 -17.77 13.64 -13.91
C GLN A 18 -17.01 14.85 -13.38
N GLU A 19 -17.65 15.64 -12.53
CA GLU A 19 -16.99 16.71 -11.80
C GLU A 19 -15.92 16.08 -10.90
N ALA A 20 -14.66 16.43 -11.17
CA ALA A 20 -13.56 16.07 -10.32
C ALA A 20 -13.76 16.72 -8.94
N ALA A 21 -13.61 15.92 -7.87
CA ALA A 21 -13.68 16.40 -6.50
C ALA A 21 -12.71 17.59 -6.29
N PRO A 22 -13.07 18.59 -5.48
CA PRO A 22 -12.24 19.77 -5.27
C PRO A 22 -10.88 19.38 -4.71
N ALA A 23 -9.82 19.86 -5.36
CA ALA A 23 -8.45 19.70 -4.88
C ALA A 23 -8.33 20.31 -3.48
N SER A 24 -7.86 19.51 -2.51
CA SER A 24 -7.66 19.98 -1.14
C SER A 24 -6.67 21.15 -1.11
N ARG A 25 -7.09 22.27 -0.50
CA ARG A 25 -6.30 23.51 -0.32
C ARG A 25 -5.13 23.39 0.67
N ASP A 26 -4.71 22.16 0.97
CA ASP A 26 -3.63 21.88 1.90
C ASP A 26 -2.60 21.03 1.15
N GLY A 27 -1.32 21.39 1.20
CA GLY A 27 -0.22 20.75 0.46
C GLY A 27 0.03 19.27 0.82
N ARG A 28 -0.83 18.68 1.66
CA ARG A 28 -0.83 17.26 2.01
C ARG A 28 -1.10 16.39 0.79
N ARG A 29 -0.15 15.49 0.50
CA ARG A 29 -0.21 14.58 -0.65
C ARG A 29 -0.91 13.25 -0.33
N ILE A 30 -0.92 12.86 0.94
CA ILE A 30 -1.41 11.56 1.43
C ILE A 30 -2.21 11.72 2.72
N GLN A 31 -3.05 10.74 3.03
CA GLN A 31 -3.85 10.70 4.26
C GLN A 31 -4.06 9.28 4.77
N VAL A 32 -3.99 9.08 6.08
CA VAL A 32 -4.37 7.82 6.73
C VAL A 32 -5.88 7.74 6.89
N ARG A 33 -6.49 6.62 6.47
CA ARG A 33 -7.93 6.33 6.59
C ARG A 33 -8.14 4.87 6.96
N ARG A 34 -9.38 4.44 7.22
CA ARG A 34 -9.71 3.00 7.32
C ARG A 34 -9.50 2.35 5.94
N SER A 35 -8.84 1.21 5.91
CA SER A 35 -8.60 0.44 4.69
C SER A 35 -9.66 -0.64 4.51
N GLY A 36 -9.97 -0.97 3.25
CA GLY A 36 -10.74 -2.16 2.92
C GLY A 36 -9.93 -3.46 3.01
N VAL A 37 -8.60 -3.38 3.07
CA VAL A 37 -7.68 -4.52 3.13
C VAL A 37 -7.40 -4.92 4.57
N HIS A 38 -6.92 -3.99 5.39
CA HIS A 38 -6.58 -4.24 6.79
C HIS A 38 -6.53 -2.95 7.60
N GLY A 39 -7.24 -2.90 8.73
CA GLY A 39 -7.17 -1.80 9.71
C GLY A 39 -7.18 -0.38 9.10
N LYS A 40 -5.99 0.24 9.06
CA LYS A 40 -5.76 1.55 8.42
C LYS A 40 -4.98 1.38 7.13
N GLY A 41 -5.13 2.34 6.23
CA GLY A 41 -4.42 2.46 4.96
C GLY A 41 -3.99 3.89 4.73
N VAL A 42 -3.07 4.10 3.80
CA VAL A 42 -2.67 5.44 3.34
C VAL A 42 -3.19 5.67 1.94
N PHE A 43 -3.80 6.82 1.70
CA PHE A 43 -4.47 7.15 0.45
C PHE A 43 -3.88 8.40 -0.18
N ALA A 44 -3.75 8.42 -1.50
CA ALA A 44 -3.37 9.61 -2.25
C ALA A 44 -4.48 10.67 -2.18
N LEU A 45 -4.14 11.92 -1.86
CA LEU A 45 -5.09 13.05 -1.87
C LEU A 45 -5.15 13.77 -3.23
N ARG A 46 -4.13 13.57 -4.05
CA ARG A 46 -3.98 14.15 -5.38
C ARG A 46 -3.33 13.12 -6.32
N PRO A 47 -3.32 13.35 -7.64
CA PRO A 47 -2.51 12.54 -8.54
C PRO A 47 -1.02 12.59 -8.14
N LEU A 48 -0.36 11.44 -8.12
CA LEU A 48 1.07 11.28 -7.85
C LEU A 48 1.76 10.75 -9.10
N ALA A 49 2.92 11.31 -9.44
CA ALA A 49 3.69 10.89 -10.60
C ALA A 49 4.37 9.54 -10.34
N LYS A 50 4.84 8.85 -11.37
CA LYS A 50 5.74 7.68 -11.22
C LYS A 50 7.11 8.14 -10.71
N GLY A 51 7.71 7.38 -9.80
CA GLY A 51 9.02 7.67 -9.20
C GLY A 51 9.01 8.80 -8.16
N GLU A 52 7.84 9.28 -7.77
CA GLU A 52 7.69 10.34 -6.77
C GLU A 52 7.96 9.78 -5.37
N THR A 53 8.94 10.36 -4.65
CA THR A 53 9.17 10.06 -3.23
C THR A 53 8.06 10.67 -2.37
N LEU A 54 7.33 9.82 -1.65
CA LEU A 54 6.12 10.19 -0.93
C LEU A 54 6.40 10.52 0.53
N ILE A 55 7.06 9.61 1.23
CA ILE A 55 7.28 9.66 2.68
C ILE A 55 8.43 8.74 3.05
N GLU A 56 9.20 9.11 4.05
CA GLU A 56 10.18 8.21 4.69
C GLU A 56 9.47 7.29 5.68
N TYR A 57 9.87 6.02 5.75
CA TYR A 57 9.43 5.11 6.80
C TYR A 57 10.27 5.35 8.06
N THR A 58 9.75 6.15 9.00
CA THR A 58 10.47 6.50 10.22
C THR A 58 10.08 5.61 11.40
N GLY A 59 10.97 5.49 12.36
CA GLY A 59 10.79 4.79 13.63
C GLY A 59 12.10 4.82 14.42
N GLU A 60 12.14 4.12 15.55
CA GLU A 60 13.39 3.88 16.27
C GLU A 60 14.21 2.81 15.54
N VAL A 61 15.48 3.08 15.28
CA VAL A 61 16.40 2.07 14.71
C VAL A 61 17.00 1.26 15.85
N ILE A 62 16.79 -0.05 15.82
CA ILE A 62 17.25 -1.01 16.82
C ILE A 62 17.93 -2.21 16.15
N ASP A 63 18.62 -3.03 16.91
CA ASP A 63 19.15 -4.30 16.43
C ASP A 63 18.08 -5.42 16.42
N TRP A 64 18.37 -6.50 15.69
CA TRP A 64 17.47 -7.66 15.63
C TRP A 64 17.20 -8.33 17.00
N PRO A 65 18.19 -8.53 17.89
CA PRO A 65 17.94 -9.06 19.23
C PRO A 65 16.90 -8.24 20.03
N GLU A 66 16.98 -6.91 19.98
CA GLU A 66 16.01 -6.04 20.64
C GLU A 66 14.63 -6.11 19.97
N ALA A 67 14.57 -6.19 18.64
CA ALA A 67 13.31 -6.38 17.92
C ALA A 67 12.62 -7.70 18.30
N LEU A 68 13.39 -8.79 18.38
CA LEU A 68 12.89 -10.09 18.85
C LEU A 68 12.43 -10.03 20.31
N ARG A 69 13.14 -9.32 21.18
CA ARG A 69 12.75 -9.11 22.58
C ARG A 69 11.43 -8.33 22.72
N ARG A 70 11.19 -7.37 21.82
CA ARG A 70 9.96 -6.55 21.77
C ARG A 70 8.79 -7.24 21.07
N HIS A 71 9.06 -8.32 20.33
CA HIS A 71 8.06 -9.09 19.61
C HIS A 71 7.37 -10.14 20.53
N PRO A 72 6.05 -10.30 20.46
CA PRO A 72 5.11 -9.50 19.68
C PRO A 72 4.77 -8.17 20.35
N HIS A 73 4.51 -7.15 19.55
CA HIS A 73 4.00 -5.88 20.07
C HIS A 73 2.60 -5.96 20.65
N ASP A 74 1.79 -6.88 20.12
CA ASP A 74 0.46 -7.24 20.58
C ASP A 74 0.36 -8.77 20.62
N PRO A 75 0.33 -9.40 21.81
CA PRO A 75 0.21 -10.85 21.93
C PRO A 75 -1.06 -11.44 21.30
N THR A 76 -2.11 -10.64 21.12
CA THR A 76 -3.38 -11.07 20.51
C THR A 76 -3.35 -11.02 18.98
N ASP A 77 -2.40 -10.27 18.41
CA ASP A 77 -2.15 -10.17 16.97
C ASP A 77 -0.63 -10.17 16.69
N PRO A 78 0.06 -11.29 16.96
CA PRO A 78 1.51 -11.33 17.01
C PRO A 78 2.17 -11.07 15.65
N HIS A 79 1.47 -11.34 14.55
CA HIS A 79 2.00 -11.17 13.20
C HIS A 79 1.86 -9.74 12.66
N HIS A 80 1.16 -8.86 13.38
CA HIS A 80 1.03 -7.46 13.02
C HIS A 80 2.15 -6.64 13.66
N THR A 81 3.21 -6.44 12.88
CA THR A 81 4.40 -5.70 13.30
C THR A 81 4.57 -4.42 12.48
N PHE A 82 5.29 -3.45 13.04
CA PHE A 82 5.73 -2.24 12.33
C PHE A 82 7.25 -2.23 12.07
N TYR A 83 7.86 -3.42 12.07
CA TYR A 83 9.27 -3.61 11.78
C TYR A 83 9.55 -3.47 10.28
N PHE A 84 10.64 -2.77 9.94
CA PHE A 84 11.15 -2.65 8.58
C PHE A 84 12.66 -2.95 8.58
N SER A 85 13.08 -4.03 7.92
CA SER A 85 14.49 -4.40 7.82
C SER A 85 15.27 -3.37 7.00
N ILE A 86 16.38 -2.88 7.53
CA ILE A 86 17.34 -2.07 6.78
C ILE A 86 18.40 -3.02 6.23
N ASP A 87 19.13 -3.68 7.14
CA ASP A 87 20.22 -4.60 6.80
C ASP A 87 20.19 -5.84 7.70
N GLU A 88 21.29 -6.61 7.71
CA GLU A 88 21.42 -7.84 8.50
C GLU A 88 21.44 -7.60 10.01
N ASP A 89 21.78 -6.37 10.45
CA ASP A 89 21.97 -6.01 11.85
C ASP A 89 20.84 -5.11 12.36
N HIS A 90 20.26 -4.27 11.50
CA HIS A 90 19.38 -3.17 11.88
C HIS A 90 17.95 -3.28 11.33
N VAL A 91 17.01 -2.85 12.16
CA VAL A 91 15.58 -2.82 11.86
C VAL A 91 14.94 -1.55 12.43
N ILE A 92 14.00 -0.97 11.69
CA ILE A 92 13.18 0.17 12.13
C ILE A 92 11.96 -0.35 12.87
N ASP A 93 11.79 0.02 14.14
CA ASP A 93 10.56 -0.16 14.90
C ASP A 93 9.67 1.10 14.78
N ALA A 94 8.71 1.10 13.85
CA ALA A 94 7.79 2.23 13.68
C ALA A 94 6.62 2.26 14.69
N LYS A 95 6.58 1.36 15.68
CA LYS A 95 5.72 1.53 16.86
C LYS A 95 6.21 2.70 17.71
N VAL A 96 7.53 2.89 17.78
CA VAL A 96 8.19 3.98 18.51
C VAL A 96 8.62 5.06 17.52
N GLY A 97 8.11 6.29 17.64
CA GLY A 97 8.51 7.40 16.77
C GLY A 97 8.09 7.28 15.29
N GLY A 98 7.23 6.32 14.95
CA GLY A 98 6.79 6.12 13.56
C GLY A 98 5.78 7.14 13.05
N ASN A 99 5.71 7.27 11.72
CA ASN A 99 4.84 8.22 11.03
C ASN A 99 3.70 7.52 10.26
N ALA A 100 3.09 8.20 9.29
CA ALA A 100 1.99 7.65 8.50
C ALA A 100 2.36 6.43 7.65
N ALA A 101 3.65 6.26 7.29
CA ALA A 101 4.12 5.19 6.41
C ALA A 101 3.87 3.78 6.99
N ARG A 102 3.85 3.63 8.32
CA ARG A 102 3.56 2.35 9.00
C ARG A 102 2.16 1.79 8.72
N TRP A 103 1.26 2.62 8.18
CA TRP A 103 -0.10 2.21 7.81
C TRP A 103 -0.25 1.89 6.32
N ILE A 104 0.82 1.93 5.54
CA ILE A 104 0.78 1.53 4.13
C ILE A 104 0.71 0.00 4.08
N ASN A 105 -0.34 -0.53 3.46
CA ASN A 105 -0.61 -1.96 3.48
C ASN A 105 0.18 -2.73 2.42
N HIS A 106 0.19 -4.05 2.58
CA HIS A 106 0.70 -4.97 1.57
C HIS A 106 -0.24 -5.09 0.35
N ALA A 107 0.33 -5.14 -0.85
CA ALA A 107 -0.31 -5.75 -2.01
C ALA A 107 0.67 -6.57 -2.84
N CYS A 108 0.18 -7.67 -3.44
CA CYS A 108 0.98 -8.52 -4.34
C CYS A 108 1.25 -7.85 -5.70
N ALA A 109 0.46 -6.85 -6.07
CA ALA A 109 0.69 -5.98 -7.23
C ALA A 109 0.62 -4.52 -6.77
N PRO A 110 1.69 -4.03 -6.13
CA PRO A 110 1.67 -2.73 -5.47
C PRO A 110 1.74 -1.56 -6.45
N ASN A 111 1.46 -0.35 -5.95
CA ASN A 111 1.66 0.91 -6.67
C ASN A 111 2.82 1.74 -6.12
N CYS A 112 3.43 1.29 -5.02
CA CYS A 112 4.62 1.85 -4.41
C CYS A 112 5.68 0.77 -4.15
N GLU A 113 6.91 1.21 -3.96
CA GLU A 113 8.04 0.41 -3.50
C GLU A 113 8.73 1.10 -2.33
N ALA A 114 9.47 0.31 -1.55
CA ALA A 114 10.41 0.83 -0.59
C ALA A 114 11.79 0.93 -1.24
N ASP A 115 12.43 2.07 -1.07
CA ASP A 115 13.75 2.40 -1.59
C ASP A 115 14.65 2.74 -0.40
N GLU A 116 15.68 1.94 -0.20
CA GLU A 116 16.64 2.15 0.86
C GLU A 116 17.81 3.02 0.36
N SER A 117 18.16 4.04 1.13
CA SER A 117 19.30 4.91 0.86
C SER A 117 19.91 5.35 2.19
N ASP A 118 21.20 5.08 2.37
CA ASP A 118 21.99 5.50 3.54
C ASP A 118 21.35 5.12 4.89
N GLY A 119 20.89 3.87 5.01
CA GLY A 119 20.25 3.35 6.24
C GLY A 119 18.85 3.90 6.51
N ARG A 120 18.23 4.57 5.52
CA ARG A 120 16.88 5.13 5.61
C ARG A 120 16.01 4.52 4.53
N VAL A 121 14.71 4.43 4.80
CA VAL A 121 13.75 3.80 3.89
C VAL A 121 12.75 4.83 3.40
N PHE A 122 12.61 4.98 2.09
CA PHE A 122 11.68 5.90 1.45
C PHE A 122 10.65 5.15 0.62
N ILE A 123 9.40 5.57 0.71
CA ILE A 123 8.33 5.02 -0.12
C ILE A 123 8.22 5.85 -1.39
N LYS A 124 8.39 5.20 -2.54
CA LYS A 124 8.30 5.78 -3.88
C LYS A 124 7.17 5.16 -4.68
N THR A 125 6.61 5.87 -5.64
CA THR A 125 5.59 5.34 -6.55
C THR A 125 6.20 4.54 -7.71
N LEU A 126 5.69 3.33 -7.96
CA LEU A 126 6.09 2.48 -9.10
C LEU A 126 5.42 2.90 -10.41
N ARG A 127 4.28 3.57 -10.31
CA ARG A 127 3.46 4.07 -11.43
C ARG A 127 2.76 5.37 -11.02
N ALA A 128 2.12 6.02 -11.98
CA ALA A 128 1.19 7.10 -11.64
C ALA A 128 0.05 6.57 -10.75
N VAL A 129 -0.32 7.32 -9.72
CA VAL A 129 -1.38 7.00 -8.75
C VAL A 129 -2.43 8.10 -8.79
N LYS A 130 -3.70 7.73 -8.94
CA LYS A 130 -4.82 8.69 -8.95
C LYS A 130 -5.16 9.14 -7.54
N ALA A 131 -5.74 10.32 -7.41
CA ALA A 131 -6.34 10.77 -6.17
C ALA A 131 -7.39 9.75 -5.69
N GLY A 132 -7.37 9.43 -4.40
CA GLY A 132 -8.25 8.47 -3.76
C GLY A 132 -7.79 7.01 -3.81
N GLU A 133 -6.76 6.66 -4.59
CA GLU A 133 -6.18 5.32 -4.53
C GLU A 133 -5.47 5.09 -3.19
N GLU A 134 -5.61 3.89 -2.63
CA GLU A 134 -4.79 3.43 -1.51
C GLU A 134 -3.39 3.07 -2.00
N LEU A 135 -2.38 3.40 -1.19
CA LEU A 135 -0.99 3.11 -1.43
C LEU A 135 -0.66 1.73 -0.87
N PHE A 136 0.11 0.96 -1.63
CA PHE A 136 0.55 -0.37 -1.24
C PHE A 136 1.98 -0.61 -1.72
N TYR A 137 2.77 -1.36 -0.94
CA TYR A 137 4.02 -1.96 -1.39
C TYR A 137 4.05 -3.47 -1.11
N ASP A 138 4.98 -4.20 -1.72
CA ASP A 138 5.21 -5.60 -1.36
C ASP A 138 6.05 -5.65 -0.09
N TYR A 139 5.55 -6.26 0.99
CA TYR A 139 6.26 -6.29 2.27
C TYR A 139 7.53 -7.13 2.20
N GLY A 140 7.64 -8.04 1.21
CA GLY A 140 8.83 -8.87 1.09
C GLY A 140 9.10 -9.75 2.31
N LEU A 141 8.05 -10.19 3.03
CA LEU A 141 8.23 -10.97 4.26
C LEU A 141 8.87 -12.32 3.95
N VAL A 142 10.15 -12.46 4.30
CA VAL A 142 10.91 -13.71 4.20
C VAL A 142 10.91 -14.39 5.55
N ILE A 143 10.66 -15.69 5.55
CA ILE A 143 10.78 -16.55 6.73
C ILE A 143 11.44 -17.86 6.30
N ASP A 144 12.34 -18.37 7.14
CA ASP A 144 13.13 -19.58 6.82
C ASP A 144 12.30 -20.86 6.88
N GLU A 145 11.25 -20.86 7.71
CA GLU A 145 10.35 -22.00 7.89
C GLU A 145 9.72 -22.49 6.59
N ARG A 146 9.35 -23.78 6.57
CA ARG A 146 8.61 -24.36 5.44
C ARG A 146 7.24 -23.70 5.32
N TYR A 147 6.86 -23.30 4.11
CA TYR A 147 5.56 -22.66 3.86
C TYR A 147 4.43 -23.69 3.88
N THR A 148 3.92 -23.96 5.09
CA THR A 148 2.75 -24.81 5.29
C THR A 148 1.46 -24.02 5.01
N PRO A 149 0.32 -24.69 4.72
CA PRO A 149 -0.98 -24.02 4.59
C PRO A 149 -1.36 -23.21 5.84
N LYS A 150 -1.03 -23.73 7.03
CA LYS A 150 -1.25 -23.03 8.31
C LYS A 150 -0.46 -21.71 8.37
N LEU A 151 0.83 -21.75 8.03
CA LEU A 151 1.70 -20.58 8.03
C LEU A 151 1.26 -19.54 7.00
N LYS A 152 0.95 -19.96 5.78
CA LYS A 152 0.39 -19.07 4.75
C LYS A 152 -0.92 -18.41 5.19
N LYS A 153 -1.74 -19.11 5.99
CA LYS A 153 -2.99 -18.57 6.55
C LYS A 153 -2.74 -17.56 7.68
N GLN A 154 -1.68 -17.72 8.48
CA GLN A 154 -1.26 -16.73 9.48
C GLN A 154 -0.81 -15.42 8.80
N TYR A 155 -0.15 -15.53 7.66
CA TYR A 155 0.26 -14.40 6.83
C TYR A 155 -0.68 -14.23 5.62
N GLU A 156 -1.99 -14.37 5.81
CA GLU A 156 -2.96 -14.27 4.70
C GLU A 156 -2.90 -12.89 4.04
N CYS A 157 -2.83 -12.86 2.71
CA CYS A 157 -2.92 -11.61 1.95
C CYS A 157 -4.36 -11.33 1.53
N ARG A 158 -4.85 -10.13 1.86
CA ARG A 158 -6.20 -9.65 1.55
C ARG A 158 -6.24 -8.50 0.55
N CYS A 159 -5.17 -8.32 -0.24
CA CYS A 159 -5.05 -7.17 -1.14
C CYS A 159 -6.09 -7.11 -2.28
N GLY A 160 -6.83 -8.19 -2.53
CA GLY A 160 -7.89 -8.24 -3.54
C GLY A 160 -7.41 -8.25 -5.00
N HIS A 161 -6.10 -8.23 -5.26
CA HIS A 161 -5.58 -8.25 -6.62
C HIS A 161 -5.80 -9.61 -7.31
N LYS A 162 -6.07 -9.61 -8.63
CA LYS A 162 -6.34 -10.85 -9.40
C LYS A 162 -5.17 -11.84 -9.36
N ALA A 163 -3.94 -11.33 -9.34
CA ALA A 163 -2.71 -12.11 -9.23
C ALA A 163 -2.21 -12.21 -7.77
N CYS A 164 -3.11 -12.15 -6.78
CA CYS A 164 -2.73 -12.27 -5.37
C CYS A 164 -2.08 -13.64 -5.10
N ARG A 165 -0.97 -13.64 -4.36
CA ARG A 165 -0.26 -14.85 -3.93
C ARG A 165 -1.01 -15.65 -2.85
N GLY A 166 -2.06 -15.07 -2.28
CA GLY A 166 -2.81 -15.62 -1.14
C GLY A 166 -2.10 -15.43 0.22
N THR A 167 -0.85 -14.97 0.23
CA THR A 167 -0.06 -14.73 1.44
C THR A 167 0.84 -13.50 1.26
N MET A 168 1.14 -12.81 2.36
CA MET A 168 2.08 -11.69 2.43
C MET A 168 3.54 -12.16 2.40
N LEU A 169 3.78 -13.46 2.56
CA LEU A 169 5.11 -14.05 2.45
C LEU A 169 5.65 -13.92 1.02
N ALA A 170 6.91 -13.52 0.92
CA ALA A 170 7.64 -13.48 -0.33
C ALA A 170 7.81 -14.91 -0.90
N PRO A 171 7.78 -15.11 -2.23
CA PRO A 171 8.07 -16.42 -2.81
C PRO A 171 9.49 -16.88 -2.43
N LYS A 172 9.67 -18.15 -2.09
CA LYS A 172 11.01 -18.73 -1.96
C LYS A 172 11.69 -18.74 -3.34
N ARG A 173 12.95 -18.34 -3.38
CA ARG A 173 13.81 -18.42 -4.57
C ARG A 173 14.21 -19.86 -4.86
#